data_AF-A0A3M7MM87-F1
#
_entry.id   AF-A0A3M7MM87-F1
#
_cell.length_a   1.000
_cell.length_b   1.000
_cell.length_c   1.000
_cell.angle_alpha   90.00
_cell.angle_beta   90.00
_cell.angle_gamma   90.00
#
_symmetry.space_group_name_H-M   'P 1'
#
loop_
_entity.id
_entity.type
_entity.pdbx_description
1 polymer ?
#
loop_
_entity_poly.entity_id
_entity_poly.type
_entity_poly.pdbx_seq_one_letter_code
_entity_poly.pdbx_strand_id
1 'polypeptide(L)'
;MRAHAESIASLAALPEYKEAPIPVIADADTGYGGPIMVARTVEQYARSGVAGLHIEDQVQTKRCGHLAGKQVVDLDIFISRITAAVQARKQANSDIVVIARTDALQTHGYEEAIRRLKAAHAAGADMAFLEGITSKQQAREAVQAVAPMPALLNMVEGGATPSFSAAEAREIGFKVMIVPFATIAPAYEAMKEELVRLKMTGATAKTQLLSPQALFRVCGVDAAMEIDRRAGGTTFSGGID
;
A
#
# COMPACT_ATOMS: atom_id res chain seq x y z
N MET A 1 0.82 -16.02 1.23
CA MET A 1 -0.23 -14.98 1.15
C MET A 1 -0.72 -14.61 2.55
N ARG A 2 -1.31 -15.54 3.32
CA ARG A 2 -1.75 -15.29 4.72
C ARG A 2 -0.68 -14.66 5.63
N ALA A 3 0.52 -15.22 5.70
CA ALA A 3 1.60 -14.68 6.54
C ALA A 3 2.00 -13.24 6.18
N HIS A 4 1.91 -12.86 4.90
CA HIS A 4 2.16 -11.49 4.46
C HIS A 4 1.00 -10.56 4.84
N ALA A 5 -0.25 -11.00 4.66
CA ALA A 5 -1.42 -10.23 5.05
C ALA A 5 -1.47 -9.96 6.57
N GLU A 6 -1.12 -10.96 7.38
CA GLU A 6 -1.00 -10.81 8.85
C GLU A 6 0.14 -9.86 9.23
N SER A 7 1.28 -9.92 8.53
CA SER A 7 2.40 -8.98 8.74
C SER A 7 2.06 -7.55 8.33
N ILE A 8 1.21 -7.35 7.32
CA ILE A 8 0.74 -6.03 6.88
C ILE A 8 -0.25 -5.47 7.91
N ALA A 9 -1.18 -6.29 8.39
CA ALA A 9 -2.20 -5.84 9.32
C ALA A 9 -1.69 -5.65 10.76
N SER A 10 -0.62 -6.32 11.16
CA SER A 10 0.01 -6.08 12.47
C SER A 10 0.51 -4.64 12.64
N LEU A 11 0.78 -3.93 11.54
CA LEU A 11 1.10 -2.49 11.55
C LEU A 11 -0.06 -1.63 12.08
N ALA A 12 -1.31 -2.08 11.93
CA ALA A 12 -2.48 -1.38 12.45
C ALA A 12 -2.66 -1.54 13.97
N ALA A 13 -1.95 -2.48 14.60
CA ALA A 13 -2.15 -2.91 15.98
C ALA A 13 -1.11 -2.35 16.97
N LEU A 14 -0.35 -1.31 16.60
CA LEU A 14 0.61 -0.70 17.51
C LEU A 14 -0.11 -0.21 18.78
N PRO A 15 0.48 -0.40 19.99
CA PRO A 15 -0.17 -0.12 21.26
C PRO A 15 -0.69 1.32 21.40
N GLU A 16 -0.03 2.26 20.75
CA GLU A 16 -0.36 3.69 20.71
C GLU A 16 -1.66 4.02 19.94
N TYR A 17 -2.14 3.12 19.07
CA TYR A 17 -3.35 3.28 18.26
C TYR A 17 -4.50 2.34 18.67
N LYS A 18 -4.46 1.75 19.88
CA LYS A 18 -5.45 0.78 20.35
C LYS A 18 -6.91 1.27 20.34
N GLU A 19 -7.14 2.57 20.54
CA GLU A 19 -8.48 3.17 20.56
C GLU A 19 -9.02 3.42 19.14
N ALA A 20 -8.15 3.56 18.14
CA ALA A 20 -8.49 3.80 16.73
C ALA A 20 -7.39 3.21 15.82
N PRO A 21 -7.51 1.93 15.39
CA PRO A 21 -6.49 1.29 14.58
C PRO A 21 -6.29 2.05 13.27
N ILE A 22 -5.03 2.21 12.86
CA ILE A 22 -4.70 2.90 11.60
C ILE A 22 -5.18 2.05 10.42
N PRO A 23 -5.99 2.60 9.50
CA PRO A 23 -6.39 1.87 8.30
C PRO A 23 -5.19 1.63 7.40
N VAL A 24 -4.92 0.36 7.09
CA VAL A 24 -3.82 -0.03 6.18
C VAL A 24 -4.38 -0.26 4.78
N ILE A 25 -3.85 0.48 3.80
CA ILE A 25 -4.04 0.23 2.38
C ILE A 25 -2.87 -0.62 1.89
N ALA A 26 -3.17 -1.78 1.29
CA ALA A 26 -2.17 -2.75 0.87
C ALA A 26 -2.18 -2.95 -0.65
N ASP A 27 -0.99 -3.06 -1.24
CA ASP A 27 -0.84 -3.52 -2.61
C ASP A 27 -1.25 -5.00 -2.73
N ALA A 28 -2.09 -5.31 -3.71
CA ALA A 28 -2.49 -6.69 -4.04
C ALA A 28 -2.09 -7.07 -5.48
N ASP A 29 -1.21 -6.30 -6.11
CA ASP A 29 -0.77 -6.48 -7.50
C ASP A 29 -1.99 -6.68 -8.43
N THR A 30 -2.04 -7.82 -9.11
CA THR A 30 -3.12 -8.23 -10.02
C THR A 30 -4.12 -9.18 -9.35
N GLY A 31 -4.04 -9.36 -8.02
CA GLY A 31 -4.82 -10.36 -7.25
C GLY A 31 -4.30 -11.79 -7.38
N TYR A 32 -3.03 -11.96 -7.78
CA TYR A 32 -2.27 -13.21 -7.80
C TYR A 32 -2.89 -14.35 -8.64
N GLY A 33 -3.69 -14.01 -9.65
CA GLY A 33 -4.24 -14.96 -10.62
C GLY A 33 -5.54 -14.49 -11.26
N GLY A 34 -6.41 -15.46 -11.58
CA GLY A 34 -7.79 -15.21 -12.02
C GLY A 34 -8.77 -15.00 -10.85
N PRO A 35 -10.09 -14.95 -11.12
CA PRO A 35 -11.13 -14.67 -10.14
C PRO A 35 -11.04 -15.46 -8.82
N ILE A 36 -10.72 -16.76 -8.89
CA ILE A 36 -10.57 -17.62 -7.71
C ILE A 36 -9.45 -17.12 -6.78
N MET A 37 -8.33 -16.69 -7.35
CA MET A 37 -7.18 -16.20 -6.57
C MET A 37 -7.45 -14.80 -6.03
N VAL A 38 -8.12 -13.95 -6.82
CA VAL A 38 -8.57 -12.62 -6.37
C VAL A 38 -9.49 -12.77 -5.15
N ALA A 39 -10.49 -13.64 -5.22
CA ALA A 39 -11.42 -13.86 -4.11
C ALA A 39 -10.68 -14.30 -2.84
N ARG A 40 -9.79 -15.29 -2.95
CA ARG A 40 -8.94 -15.75 -1.84
C ARG A 40 -8.08 -14.64 -1.26
N THR A 41 -7.58 -13.74 -2.09
CA THR A 41 -6.76 -12.60 -1.68
C THR A 41 -7.57 -11.62 -0.85
N VAL A 42 -8.73 -11.19 -1.36
CA VAL A 42 -9.63 -10.28 -0.65
C VAL A 42 -10.05 -10.86 0.69
N GLU A 43 -10.46 -12.12 0.72
CA GLU A 43 -10.82 -12.79 1.97
C GLU A 43 -9.68 -12.85 2.99
N GLN A 44 -8.45 -13.13 2.53
CA GLN A 44 -7.28 -13.18 3.42
C GLN A 44 -6.92 -11.79 3.96
N TYR A 45 -6.96 -10.77 3.11
CA TYR A 45 -6.69 -9.39 3.50
C TYR A 45 -7.76 -8.88 4.48
N ALA A 46 -9.04 -9.12 4.19
CA ALA A 46 -10.16 -8.80 5.06
C ALA A 46 -10.03 -9.47 6.44
N ARG A 47 -9.79 -10.79 6.48
CA ARG A 47 -9.60 -11.51 7.76
C ARG A 47 -8.37 -11.05 8.53
N SER A 48 -7.36 -10.52 7.85
CA SER A 48 -6.16 -10.00 8.51
C SER A 48 -6.39 -8.63 9.14
N GLY A 49 -7.41 -7.87 8.69
CA GLY A 49 -7.68 -6.50 9.16
C GLY A 49 -7.17 -5.41 8.21
N VAL A 50 -6.87 -5.75 6.95
CA VAL A 50 -6.52 -4.76 5.93
C VAL A 50 -7.75 -3.91 5.60
N ALA A 51 -7.60 -2.59 5.60
CA ALA A 51 -8.70 -1.64 5.38
C ALA A 51 -9.03 -1.42 3.90
N GLY A 52 -8.01 -1.51 3.03
CA GLY A 52 -8.20 -1.40 1.59
C GLY A 52 -7.10 -2.09 0.81
N LEU A 53 -7.41 -2.50 -0.42
CA LEU A 53 -6.44 -3.08 -1.34
C LEU A 53 -6.63 -2.54 -2.76
N HIS A 54 -5.55 -2.47 -3.52
CA HIS A 54 -5.63 -2.13 -4.94
C HIS A 54 -5.26 -3.31 -5.85
N ILE A 55 -6.09 -3.51 -6.88
CA ILE A 55 -5.88 -4.52 -7.93
C ILE A 55 -5.67 -3.81 -9.27
N GLU A 56 -4.61 -4.19 -9.99
CA GLU A 56 -4.22 -3.58 -11.26
C GLU A 56 -4.54 -4.43 -12.51
N ASP A 57 -4.57 -3.76 -13.65
CA ASP A 57 -4.86 -4.34 -14.96
C ASP A 57 -3.63 -4.86 -15.71
N GLN A 58 -2.47 -4.97 -15.05
CA GLN A 58 -1.29 -5.60 -15.66
C GLN A 58 -1.48 -7.12 -15.88
N VAL A 59 -0.64 -7.68 -16.75
CA VAL A 59 -0.38 -9.13 -16.77
C VAL A 59 0.17 -9.58 -15.40
N GLN A 60 0.01 -10.86 -15.04
CA GLN A 60 0.37 -11.32 -13.69
C GLN A 60 1.86 -11.11 -13.35
N THR A 61 2.75 -11.30 -14.33
CA THR A 61 4.18 -10.95 -14.22
C THR A 61 4.37 -9.44 -14.38
N LYS A 62 3.77 -8.69 -13.46
CA LYS A 62 3.66 -7.23 -13.50
C LYS A 62 5.01 -6.54 -13.31
N ARG A 63 5.07 -5.26 -13.71
CA ARG A 63 6.24 -4.39 -13.53
C ARG A 63 5.84 -3.16 -12.73
N CYS A 64 6.83 -2.47 -12.16
CA CYS A 64 6.57 -1.20 -11.49
C CYS A 64 5.94 -0.20 -12.46
N GLY A 65 4.91 0.51 -12.01
CA GLY A 65 4.11 1.43 -12.82
C GLY A 65 4.89 2.61 -13.42
N HIS A 66 6.04 2.95 -12.85
CA HIS A 66 6.94 4.00 -13.34
C HIS A 66 8.02 3.48 -14.31
N LEU A 67 8.06 2.18 -14.63
CA LEU A 67 9.00 1.61 -15.62
C LEU A 67 8.37 1.56 -17.02
N ALA A 68 9.21 1.58 -18.06
CA ALA A 68 8.80 1.42 -19.45
C ALA A 68 8.46 -0.03 -19.79
N GLY A 69 7.60 -0.26 -20.79
CA GLY A 69 7.29 -1.59 -21.32
C GLY A 69 6.35 -2.39 -20.41
N LYS A 70 5.33 -1.72 -19.86
CA LYS A 70 4.22 -2.37 -19.14
C LYS A 70 3.33 -3.11 -20.12
N GLN A 71 2.67 -4.16 -19.64
CA GLN A 71 1.67 -4.91 -20.39
C GLN A 71 0.41 -4.99 -19.55
N VAL A 72 -0.71 -4.54 -20.12
CA VAL A 72 -2.02 -4.63 -19.49
C VAL A 72 -2.86 -5.71 -20.18
N VAL A 73 -3.70 -6.38 -19.41
CA VAL A 73 -4.67 -7.33 -19.93
C VAL A 73 -5.83 -6.61 -20.62
N ASP A 74 -6.60 -7.37 -21.38
CA ASP A 74 -7.86 -6.90 -21.94
C ASP A 74 -8.82 -6.43 -20.84
N LEU A 75 -9.69 -5.48 -21.18
CA LEU A 75 -10.63 -4.88 -20.25
C LEU A 75 -11.44 -5.96 -19.51
N ASP A 76 -11.96 -6.95 -20.23
CA ASP A 76 -12.84 -7.98 -19.64
C ASP A 76 -12.12 -8.81 -18.56
N ILE A 77 -10.82 -9.06 -18.73
CA ILE A 77 -10.01 -9.76 -17.72
C ILE A 77 -9.84 -8.88 -16.47
N PHE A 78 -9.56 -7.58 -16.66
CA PHE A 78 -9.46 -6.64 -15.55
C PHE A 78 -10.79 -6.52 -14.79
N ILE A 79 -11.90 -6.35 -15.49
CA ILE A 79 -13.24 -6.24 -14.89
C ILE A 79 -13.64 -7.54 -14.19
N SER A 80 -13.26 -8.70 -14.72
CA SER A 80 -13.46 -9.99 -14.05
C SER A 80 -12.76 -10.06 -12.69
N ARG A 81 -11.53 -9.52 -12.57
CA ARG A 81 -10.81 -9.41 -11.29
C ARG A 81 -11.54 -8.48 -10.31
N ILE A 82 -11.91 -7.28 -10.75
CA ILE A 82 -12.62 -6.31 -9.90
C ILE A 82 -13.95 -6.89 -9.41
N THR A 83 -14.71 -7.52 -10.30
CA THR A 83 -15.99 -8.17 -9.95
C THR A 83 -15.79 -9.27 -8.90
N ALA A 84 -14.76 -10.11 -9.08
CA ALA A 84 -14.42 -11.16 -8.12
C ALA A 84 -14.05 -10.59 -6.74
N ALA A 85 -13.29 -9.49 -6.71
CA ALA A 85 -12.92 -8.82 -5.46
C ALA A 85 -14.14 -8.28 -4.71
N VAL A 86 -15.04 -7.60 -5.42
CA VAL A 86 -16.29 -7.05 -4.85
C VAL A 86 -17.21 -8.16 -4.35
N GLN A 87 -17.33 -9.27 -5.08
CA GLN A 87 -18.11 -10.43 -4.65
C GLN A 87 -17.52 -11.08 -3.40
N ALA A 88 -16.20 -11.29 -3.36
CA ALA A 88 -15.52 -11.88 -2.22
C ALA A 88 -15.64 -11.03 -0.96
N ARG A 89 -15.53 -9.69 -1.08
CA ARG A 89 -15.81 -8.74 0.01
C ARG A 89 -17.20 -8.96 0.60
N LYS A 90 -18.23 -9.02 -0.25
CA LYS A 90 -19.63 -9.23 0.17
C LYS A 90 -19.80 -10.57 0.87
N GLN A 91 -19.22 -11.64 0.33
CA GLN A 91 -19.26 -12.98 0.92
C GLN A 91 -18.56 -13.05 2.29
N ALA A 92 -17.47 -12.30 2.45
CA ALA A 92 -16.76 -12.17 3.71
C ALA A 92 -17.43 -11.24 4.73
N ASN A 93 -18.53 -10.55 4.36
CA ASN A 93 -19.18 -9.50 5.15
C ASN A 93 -18.17 -8.47 5.69
N SER A 94 -17.33 -7.96 4.80
CA SER A 94 -16.23 -7.03 5.13
C SER A 94 -16.43 -5.68 4.46
N ASP A 95 -15.98 -4.61 5.13
CA ASP A 95 -15.95 -3.25 4.59
C ASP A 95 -14.66 -2.90 3.85
N ILE A 96 -13.83 -3.90 3.50
CA ILE A 96 -12.55 -3.67 2.82
C ILE A 96 -12.76 -2.89 1.51
N VAL A 97 -12.00 -1.81 1.35
CA VAL A 97 -12.08 -0.94 0.17
C VAL A 97 -11.38 -1.60 -1.02
N VAL A 98 -12.07 -1.71 -2.15
CA VAL A 98 -11.56 -2.23 -3.42
C VAL A 98 -11.17 -1.05 -4.31
N ILE A 99 -9.87 -0.82 -4.45
CA ILE A 99 -9.29 0.24 -5.26
C ILE A 99 -8.92 -0.34 -6.64
N ALA A 100 -9.45 0.23 -7.71
CA ALA A 100 -9.16 -0.20 -9.08
C ALA A 100 -7.99 0.61 -9.64
N ARG A 101 -6.85 -0.06 -9.87
CA ARG A 101 -5.65 0.54 -10.48
C ARG A 101 -5.61 0.24 -11.98
N THR A 102 -5.28 1.24 -12.80
CA THR A 102 -4.93 1.02 -14.20
C THR A 102 -3.54 1.54 -14.52
N ASP A 103 -2.77 0.71 -15.21
CA ASP A 103 -1.45 1.01 -15.76
C ASP A 103 -1.50 1.32 -17.27
N ALA A 104 -2.72 1.38 -17.84
CA ALA A 104 -2.96 1.54 -19.27
C ALA A 104 -2.61 2.92 -19.82
N LEU A 105 -2.38 3.93 -18.97
CA LEU A 105 -2.05 5.28 -19.43
C LEU A 105 -0.83 5.32 -20.34
N GLN A 106 0.23 4.58 -19.98
CA GLN A 106 1.47 4.54 -20.75
C GLN A 106 1.31 3.80 -22.09
N THR A 107 0.47 2.77 -22.12
CA THR A 107 0.41 1.80 -23.24
C THR A 107 -0.74 2.05 -24.20
N HIS A 108 -1.87 2.57 -23.71
CA HIS A 108 -3.12 2.76 -24.46
C HIS A 108 -3.63 4.20 -24.41
N GLY A 109 -2.98 5.09 -23.64
CA GLY A 109 -3.35 6.50 -23.54
C GLY A 109 -4.45 6.80 -22.52
N TYR A 110 -4.74 8.09 -22.39
CA TYR A 110 -5.61 8.63 -21.33
C TYR A 110 -7.06 8.16 -21.43
N GLU A 111 -7.67 8.26 -22.61
CA GLU A 111 -9.08 7.89 -22.80
C GLU A 111 -9.36 6.43 -22.44
N GLU A 112 -8.48 5.52 -22.84
CA GLU A 112 -8.60 4.10 -22.52
C GLU A 112 -8.43 3.85 -21.01
N ALA A 113 -7.47 4.53 -20.36
CA ALA A 113 -7.27 4.41 -18.92
C ALA A 113 -8.51 4.89 -18.13
N ILE A 114 -9.11 6.02 -18.53
CA ILE A 114 -10.36 6.50 -17.92
C ILE A 114 -11.52 5.54 -18.19
N ARG A 115 -11.64 4.99 -19.41
CA ARG A 115 -12.65 3.98 -19.75
C ARG A 115 -12.55 2.76 -18.82
N ARG A 116 -11.34 2.27 -18.57
CA ARG A 116 -11.06 1.15 -17.65
C ARG A 116 -11.48 1.46 -16.22
N LEU A 117 -11.16 2.64 -15.70
CA LEU A 117 -11.55 3.05 -14.34
C LEU A 117 -13.08 3.21 -14.20
N LYS A 118 -13.75 3.77 -15.20
CA LYS A 118 -15.22 3.87 -15.22
C LYS A 118 -15.88 2.49 -15.26
N ALA A 119 -15.34 1.56 -16.06
CA ALA A 119 -15.84 0.19 -16.10
C ALA A 119 -15.61 -0.54 -14.76
N ALA A 120 -14.47 -0.33 -14.11
CA ALA A 120 -14.21 -0.88 -12.78
C ALA A 120 -15.16 -0.30 -11.71
N HIS A 121 -15.47 0.99 -11.79
CA HIS A 121 -16.50 1.61 -10.94
C HIS A 121 -17.88 0.97 -11.15
N ALA A 122 -18.28 0.76 -12.41
CA ALA A 122 -19.53 0.08 -12.74
C ALA A 122 -19.56 -1.38 -12.23
N ALA A 123 -18.41 -2.04 -12.12
CA ALA A 123 -18.26 -3.37 -11.51
C ALA A 123 -18.24 -3.35 -9.97
N GLY A 124 -18.28 -2.16 -9.35
CA GLY A 124 -18.40 -1.97 -7.90
C GLY A 124 -17.09 -1.65 -7.18
N ALA A 125 -16.03 -1.25 -7.89
CA ALA A 125 -14.85 -0.68 -7.25
C ALA A 125 -15.20 0.65 -6.55
N ASP A 126 -14.57 0.90 -5.40
CA ASP A 126 -14.89 2.03 -4.54
C ASP A 126 -14.01 3.24 -4.82
N MET A 127 -12.83 3.07 -5.43
CA MET A 127 -11.86 4.13 -5.67
C MET A 127 -11.05 3.91 -6.95
N ALA A 128 -10.78 4.97 -7.69
CA ALA A 128 -9.89 4.97 -8.86
C ALA A 128 -8.43 5.17 -8.44
N PHE A 129 -7.55 4.48 -9.14
CA PHE A 129 -6.12 4.74 -9.11
C PHE A 129 -5.58 4.75 -10.56
N LEU A 130 -5.40 5.96 -11.11
CA LEU A 130 -4.72 6.16 -12.38
C LEU A 130 -3.20 6.23 -12.14
N GLU A 131 -2.47 5.20 -12.56
CA GLU A 131 -1.02 5.18 -12.36
C GLU A 131 -0.28 6.01 -13.41
N GLY A 132 0.77 6.71 -12.96
CA GLY A 132 1.73 7.36 -13.85
C GLY A 132 1.23 8.66 -14.49
N ILE A 133 0.36 9.40 -13.79
CA ILE A 133 -0.07 10.75 -14.17
C ILE A 133 1.16 11.61 -14.45
N THR A 134 1.19 12.34 -15.57
CA THR A 134 2.39 13.08 -16.03
C THR A 134 2.32 14.60 -15.84
N SER A 135 1.16 15.15 -15.43
CA SER A 135 1.03 16.59 -15.17
C SER A 135 -0.07 16.90 -14.15
N LYS A 136 0.01 18.08 -13.51
CA LYS A 136 -1.05 18.58 -12.61
C LYS A 136 -2.39 18.78 -13.32
N GLN A 137 -2.36 19.15 -14.60
CA GLN A 137 -3.56 19.33 -15.41
C GLN A 137 -4.25 17.98 -15.66
N GLN A 138 -3.50 16.98 -16.10
CA GLN A 138 -4.01 15.62 -16.27
C GLN A 138 -4.54 15.04 -14.96
N ALA A 139 -3.89 15.35 -13.83
CA ALA A 139 -4.38 14.94 -12.51
C ALA A 139 -5.79 15.48 -12.23
N ARG A 140 -6.02 16.77 -12.48
CA ARG A 140 -7.34 17.42 -12.32
C ARG A 140 -8.39 16.84 -13.26
N GLU A 141 -8.03 16.65 -14.53
CA GLU A 141 -8.92 16.06 -15.53
C GLU A 141 -9.29 14.62 -15.15
N ALA A 142 -8.34 13.83 -14.66
CA ALA A 142 -8.58 12.43 -14.26
C ALA A 142 -9.54 12.35 -13.08
N VAL A 143 -9.33 13.16 -12.03
CA VAL A 143 -10.22 13.23 -10.86
C VAL A 143 -11.64 13.62 -11.27
N GLN A 144 -11.79 14.61 -12.15
CA GLN A 144 -13.10 15.01 -12.66
C GLN A 144 -13.74 13.92 -13.52
N ALA A 145 -12.96 13.23 -14.35
CA ALA A 145 -13.48 12.23 -15.29
C ALA A 145 -13.96 10.95 -14.60
N VAL A 146 -13.38 10.56 -13.46
CA VAL A 146 -13.79 9.36 -12.70
C VAL A 146 -14.86 9.63 -11.65
N ALA A 147 -15.22 10.89 -11.42
CA ALA A 147 -16.31 11.25 -10.51
C ALA A 147 -17.63 10.55 -10.91
N PRO A 148 -18.45 10.11 -9.95
CA PRO A 148 -18.37 10.39 -8.50
C PRO A 148 -17.42 9.47 -7.73
N MET A 149 -16.73 8.52 -8.38
CA MET A 149 -15.78 7.63 -7.69
C MET A 149 -14.60 8.45 -7.15
N PRO A 150 -14.22 8.31 -5.86
CA PRO A 150 -13.04 8.97 -5.32
C PRO A 150 -11.77 8.47 -6.03
N ALA A 151 -10.74 9.31 -6.05
CA ALA A 151 -9.46 8.98 -6.67
C ALA A 151 -8.31 8.98 -5.64
N LEU A 152 -7.37 8.07 -5.87
CA LEU A 152 -6.10 7.93 -5.16
C LEU A 152 -4.96 8.46 -6.03
N LEU A 153 -4.04 9.23 -5.44
CA LEU A 153 -2.78 9.63 -6.05
C LEU A 153 -1.64 8.76 -5.51
N ASN A 154 -0.86 8.19 -6.42
CA ASN A 154 0.40 7.54 -6.08
C ASN A 154 1.56 8.51 -6.27
N MET A 155 2.11 9.01 -5.17
CA MET A 155 3.18 10.00 -5.17
C MET A 155 4.53 9.31 -4.98
N VAL A 156 5.10 8.84 -6.09
CA VAL A 156 6.46 8.28 -6.15
C VAL A 156 7.42 9.33 -6.70
N GLU A 157 8.35 9.78 -5.86
CA GLU A 157 9.40 10.71 -6.26
C GLU A 157 10.39 10.08 -7.26
N GLY A 158 10.91 10.89 -8.18
CA GLY A 158 11.85 10.45 -9.22
C GLY A 158 11.24 9.56 -10.31
N GLY A 159 9.91 9.43 -10.34
CA GLY A 159 9.16 8.70 -11.36
C GLY A 159 8.63 9.58 -12.48
N ALA A 160 7.62 9.07 -13.18
CA ALA A 160 6.90 9.79 -14.25
C ALA A 160 5.99 10.93 -13.73
N THR A 161 5.59 10.86 -12.46
CA THR A 161 4.63 11.79 -11.86
C THR A 161 5.35 12.99 -11.24
N PRO A 162 4.97 14.23 -11.59
CA PRO A 162 5.56 15.41 -10.96
C PRO A 162 5.22 15.44 -9.47
N SER A 163 6.07 16.01 -8.64
CA SER A 163 5.87 16.05 -7.20
C SER A 163 4.64 16.88 -6.80
N PHE A 164 3.83 16.34 -5.90
CA PHE A 164 2.68 17.01 -5.27
C PHE A 164 2.84 16.96 -3.76
N SER A 165 2.54 18.08 -3.09
CA SER A 165 2.24 18.06 -1.66
C SER A 165 0.86 17.46 -1.40
N ALA A 166 0.63 16.98 -0.17
CA ALA A 166 -0.69 16.50 0.24
C ALA A 166 -1.79 17.58 0.12
N ALA A 167 -1.43 18.86 0.33
CA ALA A 167 -2.35 19.98 0.20
C ALA A 167 -2.78 20.20 -1.26
N GLU A 168 -1.83 20.15 -2.21
CA GLU A 168 -2.13 20.27 -3.63
C GLU A 168 -2.96 19.08 -4.15
N ALA A 169 -2.63 17.86 -3.73
CA ALA A 169 -3.41 16.68 -4.08
C ALA A 169 -4.87 16.81 -3.61
N ARG A 170 -5.07 17.33 -2.38
CA ARG A 170 -6.40 17.62 -1.82
C ARG A 170 -7.14 18.69 -2.61
N GLU A 171 -6.45 19.78 -2.99
CA GLU A 171 -7.04 20.87 -3.79
C GLU A 171 -7.51 20.39 -5.16
N ILE A 172 -6.75 19.50 -5.80
CA ILE A 172 -7.13 18.87 -7.06
C ILE A 172 -8.36 17.95 -6.92
N GLY A 173 -8.58 17.40 -5.72
CA GLY A 173 -9.76 16.61 -5.38
C GLY A 173 -9.49 15.13 -5.10
N PHE A 174 -8.22 14.71 -5.04
CA PHE A 174 -7.88 13.36 -4.56
C PHE A 174 -8.35 13.16 -3.11
N LYS A 175 -8.77 11.93 -2.80
CA LYS A 175 -9.21 11.55 -1.44
C LYS A 175 -8.13 10.84 -0.65
N VAL A 176 -7.19 10.19 -1.34
CA VAL A 176 -6.05 9.50 -0.75
C VAL A 176 -4.80 9.84 -1.55
N MET A 177 -3.68 9.99 -0.85
CA MET A 177 -2.35 10.04 -1.44
C MET A 177 -1.47 9.01 -0.73
N ILE A 178 -0.82 8.13 -1.50
CA ILE A 178 0.18 7.20 -0.98
C ILE A 178 1.58 7.68 -1.36
N VAL A 179 2.57 7.40 -0.51
CA VAL A 179 3.98 7.78 -0.69
C VAL A 179 4.87 6.53 -0.56
N PRO A 180 4.87 5.62 -1.55
CA PRO A 180 5.40 4.26 -1.38
C PRO A 180 6.88 4.19 -0.97
N PHE A 181 7.67 5.19 -1.35
CA PHE A 181 9.11 5.22 -1.06
C PHE A 181 9.50 6.03 0.17
N ALA A 182 8.53 6.57 0.93
CA ALA A 182 8.79 7.48 2.05
C ALA A 182 9.73 6.88 3.13
N THR A 183 9.70 5.57 3.34
CA THR A 183 10.54 4.89 4.34
C THR A 183 11.73 4.16 3.71
N ILE A 184 11.53 3.46 2.60
CA ILE A 184 12.57 2.60 2.01
C ILE A 184 13.72 3.39 1.38
N ALA A 185 13.46 4.55 0.76
CA ALA A 185 14.53 5.34 0.15
C ALA A 185 15.48 5.94 1.20
N PRO A 186 15.00 6.66 2.24
CA PRO A 186 15.89 7.12 3.32
C PRO A 186 16.59 5.98 4.06
N ALA A 187 15.89 4.85 4.28
CA ALA A 187 16.50 3.68 4.93
C ALA A 187 17.67 3.14 4.10
N TYR A 188 17.51 3.01 2.78
CA TYR A 188 18.57 2.56 1.88
C TYR A 188 19.79 3.50 1.92
N GLU A 189 19.59 4.81 1.87
CA GLU A 189 20.68 5.79 1.90
C GLU A 189 21.50 5.67 3.19
N ALA A 190 20.83 5.65 4.35
CA ALA A 190 21.46 5.52 5.65
C ALA A 190 22.20 4.17 5.82
N MET A 191 21.55 3.06 5.44
CA MET A 191 22.17 1.74 5.49
C MET A 191 23.40 1.66 4.57
N LYS A 192 23.30 2.20 3.35
CA LYS A 192 24.41 2.19 2.40
C LYS A 192 25.60 3.00 2.93
N GLU A 193 25.37 4.20 3.45
CA GLU A 193 26.42 5.04 4.03
C GLU A 193 27.17 4.29 5.13
N GLU A 194 26.42 3.66 6.04
CA GLU A 194 26.97 2.95 7.17
C GLU A 194 27.76 1.70 6.78
N LEU A 195 27.28 0.93 5.80
CA LEU A 195 28.00 -0.23 5.28
C LEU A 195 29.30 0.18 4.55
N VAL A 196 29.30 1.32 3.85
CA VAL A 196 30.53 1.88 3.26
C VAL A 196 31.51 2.29 4.35
N ARG A 197 31.06 2.95 5.41
CA ARG A 197 31.91 3.31 6.57
C ARG A 197 32.53 2.06 7.20
N LEU A 198 31.72 1.04 7.46
CA LEU A 198 32.18 -0.21 8.05
C LEU A 198 33.28 -0.86 7.19
N LYS A 199 33.08 -0.90 5.86
CA LYS A 199 34.08 -1.42 4.92
C LYS A 199 35.38 -0.62 4.95
N MET A 200 35.31 0.71 5.03
CA MET A 200 36.49 1.57 4.93
C MET A 200 37.26 1.70 6.25
N THR A 201 36.58 1.60 7.39
CA THR A 201 37.16 1.91 8.71
C THR A 201 37.23 0.71 9.65
N GLY A 202 36.52 -0.38 9.34
CA GLY A 202 36.37 -1.52 10.23
C GLY A 202 35.43 -1.27 11.44
N ALA A 203 34.73 -0.13 11.47
CA ALA A 203 33.86 0.25 12.58
C ALA A 203 32.57 0.92 12.09
N THR A 204 31.51 0.82 12.90
CA THR A 204 30.25 1.54 12.71
C THR A 204 30.32 2.95 13.29
N ALA A 205 29.42 3.85 12.85
CA ALA A 205 29.21 5.12 13.50
C ALA A 205 28.77 4.92 14.96
N LYS A 206 29.26 5.76 15.87
CA LYS A 206 28.70 5.84 17.22
C LYS A 206 27.32 6.47 17.13
N THR A 207 26.27 5.65 17.13
CA THR A 207 24.91 6.16 17.31
C THR A 207 24.71 6.55 18.77
N GLN A 208 24.34 7.81 19.01
CA GLN A 208 23.95 8.27 20.35
C GLN A 208 22.44 8.08 20.60
N LEU A 209 21.67 7.74 19.56
CA LEU A 209 20.21 7.83 19.59
C LEU A 209 19.50 6.50 19.88
N LEU A 210 20.15 5.35 19.61
CA LEU A 210 19.47 4.06 19.63
C LEU A 210 20.33 2.99 20.34
N SER A 211 20.09 2.80 21.64
CA SER A 211 20.56 1.62 22.36
C SER A 211 19.75 0.36 21.95
N PRO A 212 20.21 -0.86 22.29
CA PRO A 212 19.41 -2.06 22.09
C PRO A 212 18.01 -1.95 22.71
N GLN A 213 17.91 -1.42 23.94
CA GLN A 213 16.64 -1.20 24.61
C GLN A 213 15.76 -0.20 23.86
N ALA A 214 16.33 0.91 23.37
CA ALA A 214 15.58 1.89 22.60
C ALA A 214 14.99 1.26 21.32
N LEU A 215 15.76 0.42 20.62
CA LEU A 215 15.26 -0.32 19.46
C LEU A 215 14.14 -1.31 19.82
N PHE A 216 14.27 -2.05 20.93
CA PHE A 216 13.21 -2.95 21.38
C PHE A 216 11.93 -2.21 21.78
N ARG A 217 12.05 -1.00 22.34
CA ARG A 217 10.91 -0.12 22.63
C ARG A 217 10.21 0.36 21.38
N VAL A 218 10.95 0.73 20.33
CA VAL A 218 10.37 1.04 19.01
C VAL A 218 9.53 -0.14 18.48
N CYS A 219 9.96 -1.37 18.75
CA CYS A 219 9.23 -2.60 18.40
C CYS A 219 8.17 -3.04 19.43
N GLY A 220 7.88 -2.23 20.46
CA GLY A 220 6.80 -2.49 21.41
C GLY A 220 7.12 -3.50 22.53
N VAL A 221 8.39 -3.67 22.91
CA VAL A 221 8.79 -4.61 23.98
C VAL A 221 8.05 -4.38 25.29
N ASP A 222 7.76 -3.12 25.65
CA ASP A 222 7.05 -2.79 26.90
C ASP A 222 5.63 -3.40 26.90
N ALA A 223 4.95 -3.39 25.75
CA ALA A 223 3.64 -4.01 25.62
C ALA A 223 3.73 -5.55 25.68
N ALA A 224 4.79 -6.14 25.15
CA ALA A 224 5.03 -7.58 25.24
C ALA A 224 5.34 -8.02 26.69
N MET A 225 6.14 -7.24 27.42
CA MET A 225 6.42 -7.49 28.84
C MET A 225 5.16 -7.41 29.70
N GLU A 226 4.26 -6.49 29.39
CA GLU A 226 2.98 -6.38 30.10
C GLU A 226 2.08 -7.60 29.89
N ILE A 227 2.18 -8.30 28.75
CA ILE A 227 1.48 -9.58 28.53
C ILE A 227 2.03 -10.66 29.46
N ASP A 228 3.36 -10.82 29.55
CA ASP A 228 4.03 -11.76 30.48
C ASP A 228 3.57 -11.48 31.92
N ARG A 229 3.65 -10.22 32.35
CA ARG A 229 3.25 -9.81 33.70
C ARG A 229 1.78 -10.11 34.01
N ARG A 230 0.85 -9.79 33.09
CA ARG A 230 -0.58 -10.08 33.27
C ARG A 230 -0.91 -11.56 33.30
N ALA A 231 -0.11 -12.37 32.63
CA ALA A 231 -0.22 -13.83 32.67
C ALA A 231 0.39 -14.45 33.95
N GLY A 232 0.95 -13.64 34.85
CA GLY A 232 1.64 -14.11 36.07
C GLY A 232 3.09 -14.53 35.82
N GLY A 233 3.63 -14.23 34.64
CA GLY A 233 5.03 -14.44 34.29
C GLY A 233 5.95 -13.51 35.09
N THR A 234 7.16 -14.00 35.34
CA THR A 234 8.24 -13.26 36.02
C THR A 234 9.48 -13.13 35.13
N THR A 235 9.35 -13.42 33.84
CA THR A 235 10.48 -13.47 32.89
C THR A 235 11.21 -12.13 32.84
N PHE A 236 10.46 -11.03 32.95
CA PHE A 236 10.99 -9.66 32.87
C PHE A 236 10.95 -8.91 34.20
N SER A 237 10.90 -9.60 35.35
CA SER A 237 10.80 -8.93 36.67
C SER A 237 12.02 -8.05 37.02
N GLY A 238 13.17 -8.30 36.38
CA GLY A 238 14.39 -7.48 36.51
C GLY A 238 14.45 -6.27 35.59
N GLY A 239 13.45 -6.06 34.73
CA GLY A 239 13.50 -5.04 33.67
C GLY A 239 14.38 -5.45 32.49
N ILE A 240 14.56 -4.51 31.55
CA ILE A 240 15.39 -4.69 30.34
C ILE A 240 16.45 -3.58 30.17
N ASP A 241 16.52 -2.65 31.12
CA ASP A 241 17.49 -1.55 31.15
C ASP A 241 18.80 -1.95 31.79
#